data_AF-A0A8J3UAC2-F1
#
_entry.id   AF-A0A8J3UAC2-F1
#
_cell.length_a   1.000
_cell.length_b   1.000
_cell.length_c   1.000
_cell.angle_alpha   90.00
_cell.angle_beta   90.00
_cell.angle_gamma   90.00
#
_symmetry.space_group_name_H-M   'P 1'
#
loop_
_entity.id
_entity.type
_entity.pdbx_description
1 polymer ?
#
loop_
_entity_poly.entity_id
_entity_poly.type
_entity_poly.pdbx_seq_one_letter_code
_entity_poly.pdbx_strand_id
1 'polypeptide(L)'
;MTLAPYTHVTMSIQPGEAPHIGVSFHTPDLRASASVLNTGRPYLGLDSNEARVSVSTTGAGPVTTKDLDVARQIFNAAARYLADCERLHTQQPATPARFDAPGDEVAA
;
A
#
# COMPACT_ATOMS: atom_id res chain seq x y z
N MET A 1 19.79 2.94 -5.81
CA MET A 1 19.02 4.09 -5.28
C MET A 1 17.72 3.54 -4.71
N THR A 2 17.56 3.55 -3.40
CA THR A 2 16.30 3.21 -2.73
C THR A 2 15.39 4.44 -2.78
N LEU A 3 14.24 4.33 -3.45
CA LEU A 3 13.26 5.41 -3.51
C LEU A 3 12.59 5.58 -2.15
N ALA A 4 12.51 6.81 -1.63
CA ALA A 4 11.69 7.08 -0.46
C ALA A 4 10.21 6.77 -0.79
N PRO A 5 9.37 6.41 0.21
CA PRO A 5 7.96 6.16 -0.04
C PRO A 5 7.27 7.34 -0.73
N TYR A 6 6.46 7.07 -1.75
CA TYR A 6 5.75 8.11 -2.50
C TYR A 6 4.35 7.65 -2.91
N THR A 7 3.46 8.64 -3.12
CA THR A 7 2.14 8.41 -3.70
C THR A 7 2.17 8.82 -5.16
N HIS A 8 1.63 7.96 -6.03
CA HIS A 8 1.53 8.19 -7.46
C HIS A 8 0.07 8.10 -7.88
N VAL A 9 -0.43 9.18 -8.49
CA VAL A 9 -1.80 9.25 -9.01
C VAL A 9 -1.72 9.30 -10.53
N THR A 10 -2.46 8.40 -11.17
CA THR A 10 -2.62 8.36 -12.63
C THR A 10 -4.08 8.59 -12.97
N MET A 11 -4.33 9.50 -13.89
CA MET A 11 -5.65 9.71 -14.47
C MET A 11 -5.50 9.62 -15.98
N SER A 12 -6.33 8.81 -16.63
CA SER A 12 -6.42 8.85 -18.09
C SER A 12 -7.86 9.01 -18.55
N ILE A 13 -8.00 9.83 -19.58
CA ILE A 13 -9.26 10.28 -20.13
C ILE A 13 -9.16 10.05 -21.64
N GLN A 14 -9.95 9.12 -22.15
CA GLN A 14 -10.05 8.83 -23.57
C GLN A 14 -11.42 9.28 -24.07
N PRO A 15 -11.50 9.98 -25.22
CA PRO A 15 -12.78 10.39 -25.80
C PRO A 15 -13.70 9.19 -26.03
N GLY A 16 -14.90 9.22 -25.47
CA GLY A 16 -15.88 8.13 -25.58
C GLY A 16 -15.77 7.02 -24.54
N GLU A 17 -14.79 7.09 -23.63
CA GLU A 17 -14.63 6.15 -22.52
C GLU A 17 -14.87 6.82 -21.16
N ALA A 18 -15.25 6.03 -20.16
CA ALA A 18 -15.36 6.51 -18.79
C ALA A 18 -13.96 6.89 -18.27
N PRO A 19 -13.79 8.08 -17.65
CA PRO A 19 -12.52 8.45 -17.02
C PRO A 19 -12.10 7.41 -15.98
N HIS A 20 -10.82 7.06 -15.97
CA HIS A 20 -10.26 6.15 -14.97
C HIS A 20 -9.21 6.86 -14.14
N ILE A 21 -9.32 6.68 -12.83
CA ILE A 21 -8.38 7.19 -11.84
C ILE A 21 -7.79 5.98 -11.12
N GLY A 22 -6.46 5.96 -11.01
CA GLY A 22 -5.71 5.00 -10.22
C GLY A 22 -4.81 5.72 -9.22
N VAL A 23 -4.76 5.20 -8.00
CA VAL A 23 -3.83 5.65 -6.95
C VAL A 23 -2.93 4.48 -6.59
N SER A 24 -1.62 4.72 -6.49
CA SER A 24 -0.64 3.75 -6.03
C SER A 24 0.26 4.37 -4.96
N PHE A 25 0.50 3.62 -3.89
CA PHE A 25 1.51 3.92 -2.87
C PHE A 25 2.70 3.02 -3.12
N HIS A 26 3.88 3.62 -3.20
CA HIS A 26 5.13 2.94 -3.47
C HIS A 26 6.08 3.08 -2.31
N THR A 27 6.72 1.98 -1.97
CA THR A 27 7.97 1.88 -1.20
C THR A 27 8.98 1.12 -2.07
N PRO A 28 10.26 0.98 -1.67
CA PRO A 28 11.21 0.16 -2.43
C PRO A 28 10.74 -1.27 -2.69
N ASP A 29 10.00 -1.86 -1.76
CA ASP A 29 9.70 -3.29 -1.77
C ASP A 29 8.21 -3.62 -2.00
N LEU A 30 7.34 -2.60 -1.95
CA LEU A 30 5.89 -2.76 -2.04
C LEU A 30 5.26 -1.65 -2.86
N ARG A 31 4.36 -2.05 -3.76
CA ARG A 31 3.36 -1.21 -4.40
C ARG A 31 1.96 -1.67 -3.96
N ALA A 32 1.20 -0.76 -3.36
CA ALA A 32 -0.23 -0.96 -3.10
C ALA A 32 -1.03 -0.02 -4.00
N SER A 33 -2.04 -0.53 -4.71
CA SER A 33 -2.78 0.26 -5.69
C SER A 33 -4.27 -0.06 -5.71
N ALA A 34 -5.07 0.97 -5.96
CA ALA A 34 -6.49 0.85 -6.25
C ALA A 34 -6.81 1.63 -7.53
N SER A 35 -7.55 1.02 -8.44
CA SER A 35 -7.94 1.64 -9.72
C SER A 35 -9.23 1.04 -10.26
N VAL A 36 -9.71 1.63 -11.36
CA VAL A 36 -10.79 1.07 -12.18
C VAL A 36 -10.19 0.61 -13.50
N LEU A 37 -10.44 -0.65 -13.87
CA LEU A 37 -10.01 -1.21 -15.17
C LEU A 37 -10.83 -0.58 -16.31
N ASN A 38 -10.35 -0.71 -17.55
CA ASN A 38 -11.09 -0.25 -18.74
C ASN A 38 -12.49 -0.88 -18.89
N THR A 39 -12.72 -2.01 -18.22
CA THR A 39 -14.03 -2.66 -18.12
C THR A 39 -14.97 -1.99 -17.12
N GLY A 40 -14.55 -0.90 -16.46
CA GLY A 40 -15.27 -0.24 -15.37
C GLY A 40 -15.18 -0.98 -14.03
N ARG A 41 -14.39 -2.06 -13.95
CA ARG A 41 -14.33 -2.91 -12.75
C ARG A 41 -13.33 -2.37 -11.73
N PRO A 42 -13.67 -2.40 -10.43
CA PRO A 42 -12.71 -2.06 -9.40
C PRO A 42 -11.59 -3.10 -9.38
N TYR A 43 -10.38 -2.62 -9.10
CA TYR A 43 -9.15 -3.40 -9.04
C TYR A 43 -8.34 -2.95 -7.82
N LEU A 44 -7.90 -3.92 -7.03
CA LEU A 44 -6.94 -3.76 -5.95
C LEU A 44 -5.70 -4.59 -6.28
N GLY A 45 -4.53 -3.99 -6.21
CA GLY A 45 -3.25 -4.64 -6.46
C GLY A 45 -2.27 -4.43 -5.31
N LEU A 46 -1.61 -5.51 -4.90
CA LEU A 46 -0.46 -5.51 -3.99
C LEU A 46 0.68 -6.24 -4.71
N ASP A 47 1.70 -5.50 -5.11
CA ASP A 47 2.85 -6.02 -5.82
C ASP A 47 4.10 -5.83 -4.95
N SER A 48 4.87 -6.89 -4.78
CA SER A 48 6.19 -6.88 -4.14
C SER A 48 7.19 -7.62 -5.04
N ASN A 49 8.46 -7.66 -4.63
CA ASN A 49 9.47 -8.45 -5.33
C ASN A 49 9.19 -9.97 -5.28
N GLU A 50 8.43 -10.43 -4.29
CA GLU A 50 8.21 -11.86 -4.02
C GLU A 50 6.83 -12.34 -4.49
N ALA A 51 5.84 -11.46 -4.45
CA ALA A 51 4.46 -11.82 -4.71
C ALA A 51 3.66 -10.69 -5.36
N ARG A 52 2.72 -11.09 -6.20
CA ARG A 52 1.71 -10.25 -6.83
C ARG A 52 0.33 -10.76 -6.48
N VAL A 53 -0.42 -9.94 -5.76
CA VAL A 53 -1.82 -10.20 -5.43
C VAL A 53 -2.67 -9.18 -6.16
N SER A 54 -3.68 -9.67 -6.89
CA SER A 54 -4.67 -8.82 -7.52
C SER A 54 -6.07 -9.31 -7.18
N VAL A 55 -6.96 -8.37 -6.88
CA VAL A 55 -8.36 -8.63 -6.58
C VAL A 55 -9.21 -7.74 -7.47
N SER A 56 -10.17 -8.34 -8.15
CA SER A 56 -11.20 -7.65 -8.91
C SER A 56 -12.50 -8.45 -8.81
N THR A 57 -13.63 -7.78 -9.00
CA THR A 57 -14.94 -8.44 -9.08
C THR A 57 -14.96 -9.33 -10.33
N THR A 58 -14.88 -10.65 -10.16
CA THR A 58 -14.85 -11.62 -11.26
C THR A 58 -16.28 -11.96 -11.71
N GLY A 59 -16.46 -12.24 -13.01
CA GLY A 59 -17.70 -12.85 -13.50
C GLY A 59 -18.35 -12.25 -14.74
N ALA A 60 -17.73 -11.26 -15.40
CA ALA A 60 -18.27 -10.56 -16.60
C ALA A 60 -19.67 -9.90 -16.44
N GLY A 61 -20.38 -10.14 -15.34
CA GLY A 61 -21.67 -9.54 -15.00
C GLY A 61 -21.60 -8.38 -14.00
N PRO A 62 -22.75 -7.84 -13.58
CA PRO A 62 -22.84 -6.74 -12.62
C PRO A 62 -22.18 -7.09 -11.28
N VAL A 63 -21.67 -6.06 -10.58
CA VAL A 63 -21.19 -6.19 -9.19
C VAL A 63 -22.34 -6.63 -8.30
N THR A 64 -22.13 -7.67 -7.51
CA THR A 64 -23.13 -8.29 -6.64
C THR A 64 -22.90 -7.94 -5.17
N THR A 65 -23.88 -8.26 -4.31
CA THR A 65 -23.72 -8.16 -2.85
C THR A 65 -22.50 -8.96 -2.35
N LYS A 66 -22.21 -10.12 -2.96
CA LYS A 66 -21.06 -10.95 -2.59
C LYS A 66 -19.74 -10.23 -2.87
N ASP A 67 -19.65 -9.53 -3.99
CA ASP A 67 -18.48 -8.70 -4.31
C ASP A 67 -18.28 -7.59 -3.27
N LEU A 68 -19.37 -6.94 -2.85
CA LEU A 68 -19.34 -5.92 -1.81
C LEU A 68 -18.89 -6.48 -0.46
N ASP A 69 -19.37 -7.67 -0.08
CA ASP A 69 -19.01 -8.30 1.18
C ASP A 69 -17.53 -8.71 1.21
N VAL A 70 -17.00 -9.23 0.11
CA VAL A 70 -15.56 -9.51 -0.03
C VAL A 70 -14.74 -8.23 0.08
N ALA A 71 -15.13 -7.17 -0.63
CA ALA A 71 -14.44 -5.88 -0.56
C ALA A 71 -14.41 -5.30 0.88
N ARG A 72 -15.53 -5.41 1.61
CA ARG A 72 -15.61 -4.99 3.03
C ARG A 72 -14.71 -5.84 3.93
N GLN A 73 -14.66 -7.14 3.72
CA GLN A 73 -13.78 -8.03 4.50
C GLN A 73 -12.30 -7.66 4.30
N ILE A 74 -11.90 -7.39 3.05
CA ILE A 74 -10.54 -6.94 2.74
C ILE A 74 -10.23 -5.62 3.45
N PHE A 75 -11.14 -4.64 3.37
CA PHE A 75 -10.98 -3.35 4.05
C PHE A 75 -10.82 -3.52 5.57
N ASN A 76 -11.69 -4.30 6.21
CA ASN A 76 -11.63 -4.53 7.66
C ASN A 76 -10.34 -5.24 8.08
N ALA A 77 -9.85 -6.20 7.28
CA ALA A 77 -8.59 -6.86 7.54
C ALA A 77 -7.40 -5.88 7.44
N ALA A 78 -7.38 -5.03 6.41
CA ALA A 78 -6.35 -4.00 6.25
C ALA A 78 -6.38 -2.96 7.38
N ALA A 79 -7.57 -2.51 7.79
CA ALA A 79 -7.74 -1.59 8.91
C ALA A 79 -7.25 -2.22 10.23
N ARG A 80 -7.51 -3.51 10.44
CA ARG A 80 -7.01 -4.23 11.61
C ARG A 80 -5.48 -4.32 11.60
N TYR A 81 -4.90 -4.64 10.45
CA TYR A 81 -3.46 -4.66 10.27
C TYR A 81 -2.82 -3.30 10.60
N LEU A 82 -3.40 -2.20 10.12
CA LEU A 82 -2.93 -0.84 10.45
C LEU A 82 -2.96 -0.59 11.96
N ALA A 83 -4.08 -0.87 12.63
CA ALA A 83 -4.21 -0.66 14.07
C ALA A 83 -3.18 -1.46 14.87
N ASP A 84 -2.89 -2.70 14.43
CA ASP A 84 -1.84 -3.52 15.06
C ASP A 84 -0.44 -2.95 14.82
N CYS A 85 -0.14 -2.41 13.62
CA CYS A 85 1.11 -1.70 13.35
C CYS A 85 1.27 -0.45 14.23
N GLU A 86 0.24 0.37 14.35
CA GLU A 86 0.25 1.59 15.18
C GLU A 86 0.46 1.26 16.66
N ARG A 87 -0.22 0.22 17.15
CA ARG A 87 -0.02 -0.28 18.51
C ARG A 87 1.41 -0.74 18.75
N LEU A 88 2.02 -1.48 17.82
CA LEU A 88 3.41 -1.93 17.96
C LEU A 88 4.40 -0.77 17.88
N HIS A 89 4.15 0.22 17.01
CA HIS A 89 4.98 1.41 16.89
C HIS A 89 5.00 2.24 18.19
N THR A 90 3.84 2.43 18.82
CA THR A 90 3.71 3.18 20.09
C THR A 90 4.31 2.45 21.30
N GLN A 91 4.42 1.12 21.24
CA GLN A 91 5.03 0.30 22.28
C GLN A 91 6.56 0.22 22.19
N GLN A 92 7.17 0.78 21.15
CA GLN A 92 8.60 0.73 20.93
C GLN A 92 9.30 1.57 22.03
N PRO A 93 10.14 0.97 22.89
CA PRO A 93 10.84 1.74 23.91
C PRO A 93 11.76 2.73 23.22
N ALA A 94 11.78 3.97 23.71
CA ALA A 94 12.77 4.95 23.29
C ALA A 94 14.16 4.38 23.62
N THR A 95 14.82 3.77 22.64
CA THR A 95 16.24 3.45 22.75
C THR A 95 16.93 4.77 23.07
N PRO A 96 17.56 4.93 24.26
CA PRO A 96 18.33 6.14 24.50
C PRO A 96 19.44 6.15 23.46
N ALA A 97 19.53 7.25 22.70
CA ALA A 97 20.64 7.48 21.81
C ALA A 97 21.91 7.28 22.64
N ARG A 98 22.70 6.26 22.29
CA ARG A 98 24.00 6.06 22.86
C ARG A 98 24.83 7.27 22.44
N PHE A 99 25.02 8.20 23.37
CA PHE A 99 26.04 9.25 23.25
C PHE A 99 27.38 8.52 23.28
N ASP A 100 27.86 8.10 22.10
CA ASP A 100 29.28 7.82 21.93
C ASP A 100 29.98 9.18 21.91
N ALA A 101 30.35 9.65 23.10
CA ALA A 101 31.25 10.78 23.27
C ALA A 101 32.62 10.44 22.63
N PRO A 102 33.31 11.44 22.04
CA PRO A 102 34.61 11.20 21.42
C PRO A 102 35.64 10.94 22.51
N GLY A 103 36.25 9.75 22.49
CA GLY A 103 37.43 9.47 23.28
C GLY A 103 38.66 10.08 22.61
N ASP A 104 39.14 11.18 23.17
CA ASP A 104 40.46 11.75 22.90
C ASP A 104 41.57 10.83 23.44
N GLU A 105 42.58 10.62 22.60
CA GLU A 105 44.03 10.54 22.87
C GLU A 105 44.60 9.61 23.97
N VAL A 106 45.51 8.66 23.61
CA VAL A 106 46.96 8.74 23.97
C VAL A 106 47.85 7.76 23.17
N ALA A 107 49.04 8.27 22.86
CA ALA A 107 50.16 7.69 22.15
C ALA A 107 50.80 6.43 22.75
N ALA A 108 51.41 5.60 21.90
CA ALA A 108 52.72 4.96 22.08
C ALA A 108 53.30 4.54 20.72
#